data_AF-A0A535Z8K5-F1
#
_entry.id   AF-A0A535Z8K5-F1
#
_cell.length_a   1.000
_cell.length_b   1.000
_cell.length_c   1.000
_cell.angle_alpha   90.00
_cell.angle_beta   90.00
_cell.angle_gamma   90.00
#
_symmetry.space_group_name_H-M   'P 1'
#
loop_
_entity.id
_entity.type
_entity.pdbx_description
1 polymer ?
#
loop_
_entity_poly.entity_id
_entity_poly.type
_entity_poly.pdbx_seq_one_letter_code
_entity_poly.pdbx_strand_id
1 'polypeptide(L)'
;MSRAGDAVGVVAIPMSDTVKEVVDGRVRRTVPRETLVQLTGPWVFDREALTDAQARVAGGQAQITDMIGFCEAAHLRVRVLAQR
;
A
#
# COMPACT_ATOMS: atom_id res chain seq x y z
N MET A 1 -5.15 4.86 19.47
CA MET A 1 -6.30 5.57 18.86
C MET A 1 -5.82 6.18 17.56
N SER A 2 -6.31 5.72 16.39
CA SER A 2 -5.96 6.32 15.09
C SER A 2 -6.69 7.65 14.94
N ARG A 3 -5.98 8.73 14.60
CA ARG A 3 -6.62 10.00 14.25
C ARG A 3 -7.22 9.85 12.86
N ALA A 4 -8.32 10.57 12.60
CA ALA A 4 -8.98 10.55 11.29
C ALA A 4 -8.06 10.91 10.10
N GLY A 5 -6.90 11.53 10.36
CA GLY A 5 -5.87 11.87 9.38
C GLY A 5 -4.88 10.76 8.99
N ASP A 6 -4.82 9.62 9.69
CA ASP A 6 -3.82 8.57 9.40
C ASP A 6 -4.20 7.65 8.21
N ALA A 7 -5.27 7.99 7.48
CA ALA A 7 -5.78 7.19 6.38
C ALA A 7 -5.33 7.74 5.02
N VAL A 8 -4.71 6.88 4.21
CA VAL A 8 -4.25 7.19 2.85
C VAL A 8 -5.21 6.57 1.86
N GLY A 9 -5.72 7.36 0.93
CA GLY A 9 -6.53 6.86 -0.17
C GLY A 9 -5.66 6.42 -1.33
N VAL A 10 -5.96 5.30 -1.96
CA VAL A 10 -5.29 4.88 -3.20
C VAL A 10 -6.29 4.28 -4.17
N VAL A 11 -6.18 4.66 -5.42
CA VAL A 11 -6.92 4.04 -6.51
C VAL A 11 -6.32 2.68 -6.86
N ALA A 12 -7.19 1.67 -6.95
CA ALA A 12 -6.79 0.31 -7.26
C ALA A 12 -7.75 -0.34 -8.26
N ILE A 13 -7.28 -1.39 -8.92
CA ILE A 13 -8.08 -2.23 -9.82
C ILE A 13 -8.06 -3.69 -9.31
N PRO A 14 -9.15 -4.46 -9.51
CA PRO A 14 -9.14 -5.89 -9.22
C PRO A 14 -8.10 -6.65 -10.06
N MET A 15 -7.50 -7.70 -9.50
CA MET A 15 -6.62 -8.57 -10.29
C MET A 15 -7.41 -9.37 -11.33
N SER A 16 -7.08 -9.19 -12.62
CA SER A 16 -7.71 -9.93 -13.73
C SER A 16 -7.11 -11.33 -13.87
N ASP A 17 -5.79 -11.44 -13.77
CA ASP A 17 -5.05 -12.66 -14.04
C ASP A 17 -4.93 -13.56 -12.81
N THR A 18 -4.57 -14.81 -13.04
CA THR A 18 -4.30 -15.75 -11.94
C THR A 18 -2.98 -15.38 -11.25
N VAL A 19 -3.03 -15.13 -9.95
CA VAL A 19 -1.84 -14.77 -9.16
C VAL A 19 -1.15 -16.02 -8.61
N LYS A 20 0.18 -16.07 -8.69
CA LYS A 20 1.00 -17.19 -8.21
C LYS A 20 1.96 -16.73 -7.12
N GLU A 21 2.06 -17.50 -6.04
CA GLU A 21 3.18 -17.38 -5.10
C GLU A 21 4.38 -18.15 -5.66
N VAL A 22 5.52 -17.49 -5.77
CA VAL A 22 6.76 -18.07 -6.30
C VAL A 22 7.82 -18.10 -5.20
N VAL A 23 8.45 -19.26 -5.00
CA VAL A 23 9.54 -19.48 -4.05
C VAL A 23 10.67 -20.19 -4.79
N ASP A 24 11.90 -19.69 -4.66
CA ASP A 24 13.09 -20.22 -5.35
C ASP A 24 12.90 -20.43 -6.86
N GLY A 25 12.24 -19.47 -7.51
CA GLY A 25 11.96 -19.50 -8.95
C GLY A 25 10.89 -20.51 -9.39
N ARG A 26 10.19 -21.19 -8.46
CA ARG A 26 9.12 -22.15 -8.77
C ARG A 26 7.78 -21.70 -8.21
N VAL A 27 6.70 -21.98 -8.95
CA VAL A 27 5.33 -21.72 -8.48
C VAL A 27 5.01 -22.66 -7.32
N ARG A 28 4.75 -22.10 -6.14
CA ARG A 28 4.37 -22.82 -4.94
C ARG A 28 2.86 -23.08 -4.88
N ARG A 29 2.06 -22.05 -5.15
CA ARG A 29 0.59 -22.15 -5.19
C ARG A 29 -0.05 -21.02 -5.99
N THR A 30 -1.32 -21.21 -6.32
CA THR A 30 -2.21 -20.15 -6.79
C THR A 30 -2.76 -19.36 -5.59
N VAL A 31 -2.77 -18.03 -5.69
CA VAL A 31 -3.35 -17.15 -4.67
C VAL A 31 -4.78 -16.75 -5.09
N PRO A 32 -5.77 -16.76 -4.18
CA PRO A 32 -7.13 -16.32 -4.47
C PRO A 32 -7.18 -14.84 -4.88
N ARG A 33 -7.30 -14.58 -6.18
CA ARG A 33 -7.24 -13.22 -6.76
C ARG A 33 -8.43 -12.35 -6.37
N GLU A 34 -9.54 -12.96 -5.95
CA GLU A 34 -10.79 -12.29 -5.55
C GLU A 34 -10.61 -11.43 -4.31
N THR A 35 -9.52 -11.66 -3.56
CA THR A 35 -9.12 -10.90 -2.38
C THR A 35 -8.03 -9.86 -2.66
N LEU A 36 -7.57 -9.75 -3.91
CA LEU A 36 -6.42 -8.95 -4.31
C LEU A 36 -6.81 -7.82 -5.26
N VAL A 37 -6.10 -6.70 -5.09
CA VAL A 37 -6.15 -5.55 -5.99
C VAL A 37 -4.73 -5.15 -6.37
N GLN A 38 -4.56 -4.60 -7.56
CA GLN A 38 -3.37 -3.87 -7.95
C GLN A 38 -3.56 -2.39 -7.65
N LEU A 39 -2.66 -1.83 -6.84
CA LEU A 39 -2.64 -0.39 -6.58
C LEU A 39 -2.02 0.31 -7.78
N THR A 40 -2.78 1.20 -8.41
CA THR A 40 -2.36 1.91 -9.63
C THR A 40 -2.02 3.38 -9.35
N GLY A 41 -2.56 3.92 -8.25
CA GLY A 41 -2.57 5.36 -8.02
C GLY A 41 -3.65 6.06 -8.86
N PRO A 42 -3.91 7.36 -8.60
CA PRO A 42 -3.17 8.23 -7.67
C PRO A 42 -3.33 7.85 -6.18
N TRP A 43 -2.35 8.26 -5.39
CA TRP A 43 -2.38 8.19 -3.93
C TRP A 43 -2.77 9.55 -3.36
N VAL A 44 -3.70 9.56 -2.42
CA VAL A 44 -4.30 10.77 -1.84
C VAL A 44 -3.99 10.80 -0.35
N PHE A 45 -3.36 11.88 0.07
CA PHE A 45 -2.95 12.13 1.44
C PHE A 45 -3.58 13.42 1.94
N ASP A 46 -3.92 13.45 3.23
CA ASP A 46 -3.97 14.73 3.93
C ASP A 46 -2.54 15.28 4.06
N ARG A 47 -2.38 16.59 3.84
CA ARG A 47 -1.06 17.24 3.80
C ARG A 47 -0.35 17.18 5.15
N GLU A 48 -1.08 17.43 6.23
CA GLU A 48 -0.50 17.44 7.59
C GLU A 48 -0.14 16.02 7.99
N ALA A 49 -1.01 15.06 7.72
CA ALA A 49 -0.74 13.65 7.97
C ALA A 49 0.48 13.12 7.20
N LEU A 50 0.67 13.57 5.94
CA LEU A 50 1.86 13.21 5.16
C LEU A 50 3.14 13.79 5.76
N THR A 51 3.09 15.04 6.22
CA THR A 51 4.24 15.69 6.87
C THR A 51 4.63 14.94 8.15
N ASP A 52 3.64 14.60 8.99
CA ASP A 52 3.86 13.82 10.21
C ASP A 52 4.39 12.42 9.89
N ALA A 53 3.88 11.76 8.85
CA ALA A 53 4.35 10.45 8.39
C ALA A 53 5.81 10.48 7.94
N GLN A 54 6.21 11.50 7.17
CA GLN A 54 7.58 11.69 6.75
C GLN A 54 8.53 11.91 7.94
N ALA A 55 8.09 12.68 8.95
CA ALA A 55 8.86 12.88 10.18
C ALA A 55 9.06 11.56 10.95
N ARG A 56 8.06 10.67 10.99
CA ARG A 56 8.16 9.36 11.67
C ARG A 56 9.19 8.43 11.05
N VAL A 57 9.36 8.48 9.73
CA VAL A 57 10.29 7.60 9.00
C VAL A 57 11.66 8.25 8.73
N ALA A 58 11.89 9.46 9.24
CA ALA A 58 13.15 10.17 9.10
C ALA A 58 14.32 9.31 9.64
N GLY A 59 15.38 9.16 8.83
CA GLY A 59 16.54 8.32 9.17
C GLY A 59 16.43 6.84 8.77
N GLY A 60 15.25 6.35 8.39
CA GLY A 60 15.01 4.99 7.87
C GLY A 60 14.76 4.91 6.35
N GLN A 61 14.87 6.04 5.65
CA GLN A 61 14.39 6.22 4.27
C GLN A 61 15.08 5.31 3.25
N ALA A 62 16.32 4.87 3.49
CA ALA A 62 17.08 4.05 2.55
C ALA A 62 16.47 2.67 2.27
N GLN A 63 15.57 2.19 3.14
CA GLN A 63 14.90 0.88 3.00
C GLN A 63 13.49 0.99 2.42
N ILE A 64 12.98 2.19 2.16
CA ILE A 64 11.63 2.41 1.65
C ILE A 64 11.70 2.57 0.14
N THR A 65 11.29 1.53 -0.59
CA THR A 65 11.40 1.48 -2.07
C THR A 65 10.09 1.78 -2.80
N ASP A 66 8.96 1.77 -2.09
CA ASP A 66 7.64 2.03 -2.66
C ASP A 66 6.69 2.68 -1.64
N MET A 67 5.50 3.05 -2.13
CA MET A 67 4.47 3.72 -1.33
C MET A 67 3.85 2.82 -0.26
N ILE A 68 3.85 1.49 -0.44
CA ILE A 68 3.35 0.56 0.57
C ILE A 68 4.34 0.47 1.72
N GLY A 69 5.63 0.28 1.42
CA GLY A 69 6.69 0.31 2.43
C GLY A 69 6.71 1.62 3.20
N PHE A 70 6.46 2.75 2.54
CA PHE A 70 6.30 4.04 3.23
C PHE A 70 5.13 4.02 4.21
N CYS A 71 3.94 3.58 3.76
CA CYS A 71 2.75 3.53 4.60
C CYS A 71 2.93 2.57 5.79
N GLU A 72 3.56 1.42 5.59
CA GLU A 72 3.87 0.45 6.64
C GLU A 72 4.83 1.05 7.68
N ALA A 73 5.95 1.63 7.23
CA ALA A 73 6.94 2.25 8.09
C ALA A 73 6.37 3.45 8.88
N ALA A 74 5.47 4.22 8.25
CA ALA A 74 4.84 5.37 8.86
C ALA A 74 3.57 5.03 9.67
N HIS A 75 3.20 3.75 9.77
CA HIS A 75 1.98 3.24 10.42
C HIS A 75 0.68 3.86 9.89
N LEU A 76 0.62 4.12 8.58
CA LEU A 76 -0.54 4.67 7.90
C LEU A 76 -1.51 3.56 7.48
N ARG A 77 -2.81 3.86 7.53
CA ARG A 77 -3.85 2.94 7.08
C ARG A 77 -4.20 3.20 5.63
N VAL A 78 -3.87 2.26 4.74
CA VAL A 78 -4.24 2.35 3.32
C VAL A 78 -5.73 1.99 3.14
N ARG A 79 -6.46 2.84 2.42
CA ARG A 79 -7.85 2.64 2.00
C ARG A 79 -7.92 2.60 0.49
N VAL A 80 -8.46 1.51 -0.04
CA VAL A 80 -8.76 1.39 -1.46
C VAL A 80 -9.95 2.29 -1.80
N LEU A 81 -9.74 3.21 -2.72
CA LEU A 81 -10.77 4.03 -3.32
C LEU A 81 -11.33 3.27 -4.52
N ALA A 82 -12.64 3.02 -4.52
CA ALA A 82 -13.29 2.35 -5.64
C ALA A 82 -13.15 3.20 -6.90
N GLN A 83 -12.68 2.60 -8.00
CA GLN A 83 -12.95 3.17 -9.32
C GLN A 83 -14.43 2.94 -9.62
N ARG A 84 -15.13 4.04 -9.90
CA ARG A 84 -16.54 4.04 -10.21
C ARG A 84 -16.77 3.76 -11.69
#